data_AF-A0A5M9N3T4-F1
#
_entry.id   AF-A0A5M9N3T4-F1
#
_cell.length_a   1.000
_cell.length_b   1.000
_cell.length_c   1.000
_cell.angle_alpha   90.00
_cell.angle_beta   90.00
_cell.angle_gamma   90.00
#
_symmetry.space_group_name_H-M   'P 1'
#
loop_
_entity.id
_entity.type
_entity.pdbx_description
1 polymer ?
#
loop_
_entity_poly.entity_id
_entity_poly.type
_entity_poly.pdbx_seq_one_letter_code
_entity_poly.pdbx_strand_id
1 'polypeptide(L)'
;MPTTFGDTLVANGSTLTDVKSADFVVFDKERGLEILGSEPSYEYMFAVSYAIHEAPVYVESQNKLYLSQLAPPAGYLPQLVVDLNQVPPTLSEFLSDPPVYAPNGGTFHNGKIIWGASGGNQTIEGGEQRVSLRTLDPETNKTTTLVNNYFGYYFNTIDDLAVHPKTGDIWFTDPRMLDPWFPPIAIAHVEAQWADAGADYSWFNGLTDTPPQLPAASYRYNMSSGAVTVVDDSLGQPNGVAFNPEGTIVYISDSVGASGPVDPKYGHGGTPFNTTHHRTIYAFDVSEDGTQAFNKRPIYLAAGFIPDGLKVAANGCILSAVGRGIDVLDPLGQLLLTIQTNYTVQNFAWTGPELKTLWLMGSGGISKVEWELAGQRLK
;
A
#
# COMPACT_ATOMS: atom_id res chain seq x y z
N MET A 1 -0.61 37.65 11.70
CA MET A 1 -0.57 36.17 11.68
C MET A 1 -0.89 35.76 10.27
N PRO A 2 -0.12 34.88 9.63
CA PRO A 2 -0.47 34.34 8.31
C PRO A 2 -1.84 33.65 8.44
N THR A 3 -2.79 33.98 7.58
CA THR A 3 -4.19 33.49 7.66
C THR A 3 -4.59 32.65 6.45
N THR A 4 -3.75 32.59 5.44
CA THR A 4 -3.96 31.83 4.20
C THR A 4 -2.66 31.17 3.74
N PHE A 5 -2.77 30.16 2.88
CA PHE A 5 -1.60 29.53 2.22
C PHE A 5 -0.79 30.54 1.38
N GLY A 6 -1.39 31.65 0.95
CA GLY A 6 -0.69 32.74 0.28
C GLY A 6 0.18 33.61 1.23
N ASP A 7 0.01 33.46 2.55
CA ASP A 7 0.71 34.26 3.56
C ASP A 7 1.97 33.56 4.10
N THR A 8 2.29 32.35 3.65
CA THR A 8 3.53 31.66 4.01
C THR A 8 4.73 32.32 3.32
N LEU A 9 5.58 32.96 4.13
CA LEU A 9 6.92 33.39 3.74
C LEU A 9 7.89 32.21 3.95
N VAL A 10 8.58 31.78 2.89
CA VAL A 10 9.77 30.93 3.04
C VAL A 10 10.88 31.81 3.62
N ALA A 11 10.95 31.89 4.94
CA ALA A 11 11.98 32.64 5.62
C ALA A 11 13.34 31.94 5.48
N ASN A 12 14.42 32.73 5.34
CA ASN A 12 15.77 32.24 5.63
C ASN A 12 15.87 32.01 7.15
N GLY A 13 15.43 30.85 7.62
CA GLY A 13 15.43 30.46 9.04
C GLY A 13 16.03 29.08 9.25
N SER A 14 16.51 28.83 10.47
CA SER A 14 16.95 27.49 10.95
C SER A 14 15.82 26.47 11.01
N THR A 15 14.58 26.88 10.76
CA THR A 15 13.36 26.05 10.75
C THR A 15 13.50 24.81 9.88
N LEU A 16 14.22 24.89 8.75
CA LEU A 16 14.48 23.72 7.91
C LEU A 16 15.43 22.70 8.56
N THR A 17 16.32 23.16 9.44
CA THR A 17 17.21 22.27 10.22
C THR A 17 16.42 21.54 11.29
N ASP A 18 15.54 22.23 12.01
CA ASP A 18 14.71 21.64 13.07
C ASP A 18 13.69 20.64 12.47
N VAL A 19 13.09 20.98 11.32
CA VAL A 19 12.18 20.10 10.57
C VAL A 19 12.85 18.81 10.11
N LYS A 20 14.16 18.84 9.80
CA LYS A 20 14.89 17.66 9.31
C LYS A 20 15.04 16.56 10.38
N SER A 21 15.00 16.95 11.66
CA SER A 21 15.13 16.03 12.80
C SER A 21 13.82 15.84 13.57
N ALA A 22 12.72 16.42 13.10
CA ALA A 22 11.44 16.31 13.77
C ALA A 22 10.75 15.00 13.40
N ASP A 23 10.25 14.26 14.40
CA ASP A 23 9.45 13.06 14.16
C ASP A 23 8.06 13.42 13.58
N PHE A 24 7.52 14.57 13.96
CA PHE A 24 6.22 15.07 13.52
C PHE A 24 6.33 16.49 12.97
N VAL A 25 5.77 16.71 11.77
CA VAL A 25 5.60 18.04 11.19
C VAL A 25 4.12 18.35 11.08
N VAL A 26 3.66 19.39 11.77
CA VAL A 26 2.24 19.75 11.85
C VAL A 26 1.94 20.96 10.96
N PHE A 27 1.00 20.80 10.03
CA PHE A 27 0.56 21.83 9.09
C PHE A 27 -0.73 22.52 9.54
N ASP A 28 -1.64 21.77 10.17
CA ASP A 28 -2.80 22.31 10.88
C ASP A 28 -2.61 22.12 12.38
N LYS A 29 -2.33 23.21 13.10
CA LYS A 29 -1.97 23.14 14.52
C LYS A 29 -3.08 22.59 15.40
N GLU A 30 -4.33 22.99 15.16
CA GLU A 30 -5.44 22.59 16.03
C GLU A 30 -5.74 21.11 15.84
N ARG A 31 -6.01 20.70 14.59
CA ARG A 31 -6.36 19.31 14.26
C ARG A 31 -5.17 18.36 14.40
N GLY A 32 -3.97 18.81 14.08
CA GLY A 32 -2.75 18.01 14.21
C GLY A 32 -2.42 17.71 15.68
N LEU A 33 -2.59 18.67 16.59
CA LEU A 33 -2.37 18.42 18.02
C LEU A 33 -3.47 17.55 18.64
N GLU A 34 -4.70 17.62 18.15
CA GLU A 34 -5.75 16.68 18.52
C GLU A 34 -5.40 15.24 18.10
N ILE A 35 -4.93 15.06 16.87
CA ILE A 35 -4.48 13.76 16.33
C ILE A 35 -3.31 13.18 17.14
N LEU A 36 -2.32 14.02 17.49
CA LEU A 36 -1.13 13.60 18.22
C LEU A 36 -1.41 13.31 19.70
N GLY A 37 -2.36 14.03 20.31
CA GLY A 37 -2.62 13.95 21.74
C GLY A 37 -1.57 14.68 22.59
N SER A 38 -1.59 14.41 23.90
CA SER A 38 -0.72 15.10 24.86
C SER A 38 0.71 14.55 24.93
N GLU A 39 0.92 13.29 24.58
CA GLU A 39 2.21 12.59 24.70
C GLU A 39 2.50 11.73 23.45
N PRO A 40 2.53 12.31 22.23
CA PRO A 40 2.87 11.55 21.04
C PRO A 40 4.31 11.04 21.13
N SER A 41 4.57 9.84 20.58
CA SER A 41 5.92 9.30 20.51
C SER A 41 6.19 8.57 19.21
N TYR A 42 7.45 8.58 18.79
CA TYR A 42 7.98 7.80 17.68
C TYR A 42 9.17 6.97 18.18
N GLU A 43 9.19 5.70 17.83
CA GLU A 43 10.24 4.76 18.23
C GLU A 43 10.66 3.90 17.03
N TYR A 44 11.96 3.87 16.72
CA TYR A 44 12.52 2.92 15.76
C TYR A 44 12.71 1.57 16.45
N MET A 45 11.94 0.56 16.05
CA MET A 45 11.82 -0.71 16.78
C MET A 45 12.80 -1.77 16.27
N PHE A 46 12.85 -1.97 14.94
CA PHE A 46 13.63 -3.04 14.34
C PHE A 46 14.38 -2.57 13.10
N ALA A 47 15.66 -2.95 13.03
CA ALA A 47 16.40 -2.91 11.79
C ALA A 47 16.07 -4.18 10.98
N VAL A 48 15.55 -3.98 9.77
CA VAL A 48 15.30 -5.04 8.79
C VAL A 48 16.20 -4.83 7.56
N SER A 49 16.18 -5.78 6.63
CA SER A 49 16.93 -5.65 5.38
C SER A 49 16.45 -4.42 4.58
N TYR A 50 17.21 -4.01 3.56
CA TYR A 50 16.78 -2.98 2.62
C TYR A 50 15.79 -3.50 1.55
N ALA A 51 15.26 -4.70 1.74
CA ALA A 51 14.12 -5.19 0.95
C ALA A 51 12.88 -4.30 1.17
N ILE A 52 11.93 -4.42 0.25
CA ILE A 52 10.58 -3.86 0.40
C ILE A 52 9.85 -4.70 1.45
N HIS A 53 9.39 -4.06 2.53
CA HIS A 53 8.60 -4.69 3.59
C HIS A 53 7.19 -4.12 3.57
N GLU A 54 6.21 -5.01 3.44
CA GLU A 54 4.89 -4.68 2.92
C GLU A 54 3.80 -5.54 3.59
N ALA A 55 2.54 -5.39 3.15
CA ALA A 55 1.40 -6.22 3.58
C ALA A 55 1.17 -6.32 5.11
N PRO A 56 1.28 -5.23 5.91
CA PRO A 56 1.09 -5.31 7.35
C PRO A 56 -0.37 -5.63 7.71
N VAL A 57 -0.60 -6.71 8.45
CA VAL A 57 -1.92 -7.14 8.91
C VAL A 57 -1.88 -7.46 10.41
N TYR A 58 -2.65 -6.72 11.19
CA TYR A 58 -2.81 -6.96 12.62
C TYR A 58 -3.88 -8.03 12.87
N VAL A 59 -3.51 -9.06 13.63
CA VAL A 59 -4.41 -10.12 14.10
C VAL A 59 -4.65 -9.92 15.60
N GLU A 60 -5.76 -9.24 15.93
CA GLU A 60 -6.11 -8.85 17.31
C GLU A 60 -6.22 -10.06 18.26
N SER A 61 -6.80 -11.18 17.79
CA SER A 61 -6.97 -12.39 18.59
C SER A 61 -5.66 -13.01 19.08
N GLN A 62 -4.57 -12.80 18.34
CA GLN A 62 -3.23 -13.29 18.68
C GLN A 62 -2.33 -12.18 19.22
N ASN A 63 -2.77 -10.93 19.12
CA ASN A 63 -1.99 -9.74 19.35
C ASN A 63 -0.64 -9.77 18.61
N LYS A 64 -0.71 -10.03 17.30
CA LYS A 64 0.45 -10.15 16.41
C LYS A 64 0.26 -9.33 15.15
N LEU A 65 1.33 -8.72 14.67
CA LEU A 65 1.36 -7.99 13.41
C LEU A 65 2.19 -8.79 12.41
N TYR A 66 1.54 -9.27 11.35
CA TYR A 66 2.16 -9.97 10.24
C TYR A 66 2.56 -8.97 9.17
N LEU A 67 3.68 -9.18 8.50
CA LEU A 67 4.12 -8.39 7.36
C LEU A 67 4.98 -9.23 6.42
N SER A 68 5.14 -8.79 5.19
CA SER A 68 5.91 -9.47 4.16
C SER A 68 7.27 -8.83 3.95
N GLN A 69 8.21 -9.61 3.42
CA GLN A 69 9.39 -9.11 2.72
C GLN A 69 9.24 -9.49 1.25
N LEU A 70 9.03 -8.49 0.40
CA LEU A 70 8.72 -8.68 -1.01
C LEU A 70 9.98 -9.05 -1.81
N ALA A 71 10.93 -8.12 -1.92
CA ALA A 71 12.25 -8.29 -2.56
C ALA A 71 13.13 -7.04 -2.33
N PRO A 72 14.45 -7.12 -2.60
CA PRO A 72 15.26 -8.33 -2.84
C PRO A 72 15.74 -9.03 -1.54
N PRO A 73 16.15 -10.31 -1.59
CA PRO A 73 16.17 -11.18 -2.76
C PRO A 73 14.78 -11.74 -3.09
N ALA A 74 14.55 -12.06 -4.37
CA ALA A 74 13.40 -12.84 -4.80
C ALA A 74 13.46 -14.27 -4.22
N GLY A 75 12.32 -14.95 -4.15
CA GLY A 75 12.19 -16.30 -3.60
C GLY A 75 12.16 -16.38 -2.07
N TYR A 76 12.11 -15.25 -1.36
CA TYR A 76 11.89 -15.25 0.08
C TYR A 76 10.44 -15.62 0.39
N LEU A 77 10.27 -16.76 1.08
CA LEU A 77 8.96 -17.32 1.42
C LEU A 77 8.45 -17.00 2.83
N PRO A 78 9.32 -16.88 3.86
CA PRO A 78 8.83 -16.50 5.17
C PRO A 78 8.19 -15.11 5.16
N GLN A 79 7.17 -14.93 5.98
CA GLN A 79 6.69 -13.62 6.41
C GLN A 79 7.38 -13.25 7.71
N LEU A 80 7.33 -11.98 8.08
CA LEU A 80 7.78 -11.53 9.40
C LEU A 80 6.56 -11.33 10.30
N VAL A 81 6.77 -11.54 11.60
CA VAL A 81 5.76 -11.35 12.64
C VAL A 81 6.36 -10.55 13.78
N VAL A 82 5.74 -9.43 14.10
CA VAL A 82 5.96 -8.73 15.36
C VAL A 82 5.02 -9.32 16.41
N ASP A 83 5.59 -9.95 17.44
CA ASP A 83 4.86 -10.44 18.59
C ASP A 83 4.71 -9.32 19.64
N LEU A 84 3.49 -8.80 19.75
CA LEU A 84 3.16 -7.68 20.65
C LEU A 84 2.82 -8.15 22.07
N ASN A 85 2.89 -9.46 22.34
CA ASN A 85 2.75 -10.01 23.69
C ASN A 85 4.05 -9.95 24.49
N GLN A 86 5.18 -9.66 23.84
CA GLN A 86 6.48 -9.51 24.47
C GLN A 86 6.77 -8.05 24.84
N VAL A 87 7.55 -7.85 25.90
CA VAL A 87 8.00 -6.51 26.32
C VAL A 87 9.53 -6.53 26.50
N PRO A 88 10.31 -5.91 25.58
CA PRO A 88 9.85 -5.26 24.33
C PRO A 88 9.28 -6.26 23.31
N PRO A 89 8.47 -5.81 22.33
CA PRO A 89 8.01 -6.66 21.22
C PRO A 89 9.17 -7.34 20.49
N THR A 90 8.93 -8.52 19.94
CA THR A 90 9.95 -9.30 19.21
C THR A 90 9.58 -9.50 17.76
N LEU A 91 10.58 -9.57 16.88
CA LEU A 91 10.41 -9.85 15.45
C LEU A 91 10.92 -11.26 15.13
N SER A 92 10.14 -12.06 14.41
CA SER A 92 10.52 -13.40 13.97
C SER A 92 9.97 -13.75 12.60
N GLU A 93 10.59 -14.71 11.92
CA GLU A 93 10.05 -15.30 10.68
C GLU A 93 8.87 -16.25 10.97
N PHE A 94 7.93 -16.31 10.03
CA PHE A 94 6.77 -17.18 10.04
C PHE A 94 6.55 -17.75 8.64
N LEU A 95 6.49 -19.07 8.53
CA LEU A 95 6.22 -19.74 7.26
C LEU A 95 4.79 -20.29 7.25
N SER A 96 4.00 -19.79 6.32
CA SER A 96 2.63 -20.25 6.10
C SER A 96 2.58 -21.63 5.43
N ASP A 97 1.46 -22.35 5.56
CA ASP A 97 1.30 -23.69 4.97
C ASP A 97 0.00 -23.85 4.14
N PRO A 98 0.08 -23.95 2.81
CA PRO A 98 1.28 -23.78 1.98
C PRO A 98 1.87 -22.36 2.08
N PRO A 99 3.17 -22.18 1.77
CA PRO A 99 3.81 -20.87 1.74
C PRO A 99 3.12 -19.90 0.76
N VAL A 100 3.03 -18.63 1.12
CA VAL A 100 2.63 -17.55 0.21
C VAL A 100 3.87 -16.80 -0.26
N TYR A 101 4.10 -16.80 -1.57
CA TYR A 101 5.23 -16.11 -2.15
C TYR A 101 4.93 -14.61 -2.37
N ALA A 102 5.78 -13.76 -1.81
CA ALA A 102 5.76 -12.31 -2.00
C ALA A 102 4.37 -11.67 -1.79
N PRO A 103 3.73 -11.82 -0.60
CA PRO A 103 2.62 -10.95 -0.23
C PRO A 103 3.04 -9.47 -0.33
N ASN A 104 2.16 -8.62 -0.83
CA ASN A 104 2.43 -7.21 -1.09
C ASN A 104 1.43 -6.31 -0.37
N GLY A 105 0.14 -6.59 -0.52
CA GLY A 105 -0.91 -5.96 0.28
C GLY A 105 -1.57 -6.93 1.22
N GLY A 106 -2.24 -6.40 2.24
CA GLY A 106 -2.91 -7.24 3.23
C GLY A 106 -4.02 -6.56 4.02
N THR A 107 -5.02 -7.35 4.40
CA THR A 107 -6.08 -6.94 5.32
C THR A 107 -6.56 -8.11 6.18
N PHE A 108 -7.19 -7.82 7.31
CA PHE A 108 -7.81 -8.84 8.17
C PHE A 108 -9.33 -8.77 8.02
N HIS A 109 -9.95 -9.91 7.73
CA HIS A 109 -11.41 -10.00 7.54
C HIS A 109 -11.91 -11.40 7.88
N ASN A 110 -13.03 -11.48 8.61
CA ASN A 110 -13.68 -12.75 9.00
C ASN A 110 -12.71 -13.79 9.60
N GLY A 111 -11.82 -13.35 10.49
CA GLY A 111 -10.88 -14.23 11.19
C GLY A 111 -9.68 -14.69 10.36
N LYS A 112 -9.51 -14.16 9.14
CA LYS A 112 -8.42 -14.52 8.25
C LYS A 112 -7.63 -13.29 7.81
N ILE A 113 -6.34 -13.49 7.61
CA ILE A 113 -5.54 -12.58 6.82
C ILE A 113 -5.89 -12.83 5.35
N ILE A 114 -6.10 -11.77 4.59
CA ILE A 114 -6.23 -11.81 3.14
C ILE A 114 -5.05 -11.02 2.58
N TRP A 115 -4.25 -11.66 1.74
CA TRP A 115 -3.11 -11.06 1.06
C TRP A 115 -3.32 -10.98 -0.43
N GLY A 116 -2.84 -9.88 -1.01
CA GLY A 116 -2.46 -9.77 -2.40
C GLY A 116 -1.05 -10.31 -2.53
N ALA A 117 -0.87 -11.38 -3.31
CA ALA A 117 0.43 -12.00 -3.52
C ALA A 117 0.93 -11.65 -4.92
N SER A 118 2.09 -11.01 -4.98
CA SER A 118 2.82 -10.61 -6.19
C SER A 118 3.68 -11.76 -6.77
N GLY A 119 3.96 -12.78 -5.97
CA GLY A 119 4.81 -13.89 -6.36
C GLY A 119 4.17 -14.83 -7.39
N GLY A 120 4.88 -15.11 -8.49
CA GLY A 120 4.47 -16.08 -9.50
C GLY A 120 5.62 -16.98 -9.94
N ASN A 121 5.62 -18.26 -9.59
CA ASN A 121 6.71 -19.15 -9.96
C ASN A 121 6.25 -20.61 -10.07
N GLN A 122 6.61 -21.28 -11.17
CA GLN A 122 6.34 -22.69 -11.43
C GLN A 122 7.08 -23.66 -10.50
N THR A 123 8.22 -23.22 -9.96
CA THR A 123 9.21 -24.09 -9.31
C THR A 123 9.63 -23.63 -7.92
N ILE A 124 8.89 -22.68 -7.32
CA ILE A 124 9.18 -22.24 -5.95
C ILE A 124 8.82 -23.32 -4.93
N GLU A 125 9.53 -23.33 -3.80
CA GLU A 125 9.21 -24.21 -2.68
C GLU A 125 7.75 -23.96 -2.22
N GLY A 126 7.05 -25.05 -1.90
CA GLY A 126 5.59 -25.03 -1.67
C GLY A 126 4.74 -25.29 -2.91
N GLY A 127 5.34 -25.39 -4.10
CA GLY A 127 4.68 -25.75 -5.36
C GLY A 127 4.42 -24.55 -6.28
N GLU A 128 3.70 -24.78 -7.38
CA GLU A 128 3.38 -23.72 -8.33
C GLU A 128 2.54 -22.61 -7.66
N GLN A 129 3.01 -21.37 -7.80
CA GLN A 129 2.30 -20.18 -7.35
C GLN A 129 2.12 -19.20 -8.50
N ARG A 130 1.02 -18.44 -8.45
CA ARG A 130 0.71 -17.34 -9.37
C ARG A 130 0.28 -16.13 -8.56
N VAL A 131 0.41 -14.95 -9.17
CA VAL A 131 -0.12 -13.70 -8.65
C VAL A 131 -1.59 -13.90 -8.28
N SER A 132 -1.95 -13.65 -7.02
CA SER A 132 -3.25 -14.09 -6.50
C SER A 132 -3.72 -13.35 -5.27
N LEU A 133 -5.04 -13.35 -5.07
CA LEU A 133 -5.63 -13.15 -3.74
C LEU A 133 -5.57 -14.47 -2.97
N ARG A 134 -5.05 -14.43 -1.75
CA ARG A 134 -4.92 -15.60 -0.87
C ARG A 134 -5.40 -15.29 0.53
N THR A 135 -5.99 -16.28 1.19
CA THR A 135 -6.25 -16.21 2.63
C THR A 135 -5.17 -16.97 3.39
N LEU A 136 -4.82 -16.50 4.59
CA LEU A 136 -4.16 -17.26 5.65
C LEU A 136 -5.09 -17.28 6.87
N ASP A 137 -5.43 -18.47 7.33
CA ASP A 137 -6.08 -18.68 8.61
C ASP A 137 -4.99 -18.73 9.70
N PRO A 138 -4.92 -17.72 10.59
CA PRO A 138 -3.83 -17.60 11.55
C PRO A 138 -3.93 -18.63 12.68
N GLU A 139 -5.09 -19.27 12.89
CA GLU A 139 -5.29 -20.29 13.92
C GLU A 139 -4.83 -21.67 13.44
N THR A 140 -5.02 -21.97 12.15
CA THR A 140 -4.65 -23.26 11.56
C THR A 140 -3.37 -23.23 10.73
N ASN A 141 -2.81 -22.05 10.50
CA ASN A 141 -1.71 -21.78 9.57
C ASN A 141 -2.00 -22.22 8.13
N LYS A 142 -3.28 -22.31 7.74
CA LYS A 142 -3.66 -22.80 6.40
C LYS A 142 -3.91 -21.67 5.42
N THR A 143 -3.31 -21.80 4.25
CA THR A 143 -3.51 -20.85 3.15
C THR A 143 -4.42 -21.39 2.06
N THR A 144 -5.11 -20.50 1.35
CA THR A 144 -6.03 -20.86 0.24
C THR A 144 -6.04 -19.75 -0.80
N THR A 145 -5.95 -20.12 -2.08
CA THR A 145 -6.12 -19.17 -3.19
C THR A 145 -7.59 -18.88 -3.43
N LEU A 146 -7.95 -17.59 -3.48
CA LEU A 146 -9.29 -17.12 -3.85
C LEU A 146 -9.41 -16.93 -5.37
N VAL A 147 -8.46 -16.20 -5.95
CA VAL A 147 -8.40 -15.94 -7.40
C VAL A 147 -6.97 -15.65 -7.82
N ASN A 148 -6.60 -16.04 -9.03
CA ASN A 148 -5.24 -15.90 -9.57
C ASN A 148 -5.19 -15.52 -11.06
N ASN A 149 -6.33 -15.16 -11.65
CA ASN A 149 -6.42 -14.77 -13.04
C ASN A 149 -7.66 -13.90 -13.29
N TYR A 150 -7.63 -13.15 -14.38
CA TYR A 150 -8.77 -12.49 -15.00
C TYR A 150 -9.06 -13.13 -16.36
N PHE A 151 -10.09 -13.98 -16.41
CA PHE A 151 -10.48 -14.73 -17.62
C PHE A 151 -9.33 -15.51 -18.29
N GLY A 152 -8.44 -16.09 -17.48
CA GLY A 152 -7.29 -16.87 -17.93
C GLY A 152 -6.00 -16.09 -18.13
N TYR A 153 -6.04 -14.75 -18.04
CA TYR A 153 -4.84 -13.92 -17.99
C TYR A 153 -4.36 -13.76 -16.55
N TYR A 154 -3.06 -13.90 -16.31
CA TYR A 154 -2.50 -13.64 -14.99
C TYR A 154 -2.57 -12.14 -14.67
N PHE A 155 -2.86 -11.84 -13.41
CA PHE A 155 -2.65 -10.50 -12.87
C PHE A 155 -1.17 -10.13 -12.97
N ASN A 156 -0.88 -8.84 -13.06
CA ASN A 156 0.47 -8.33 -13.16
C ASN A 156 1.15 -8.41 -11.78
N THR A 157 0.56 -7.74 -10.79
CA THR A 157 0.98 -7.65 -9.39
C THR A 157 -0.28 -7.33 -8.59
N ILE A 158 -0.87 -8.27 -7.86
CA ILE A 158 -1.90 -7.85 -6.89
C ILE A 158 -1.16 -7.14 -5.75
N ASP A 159 -1.21 -5.81 -5.79
CA ASP A 159 -0.46 -4.92 -4.92
C ASP A 159 -1.22 -4.76 -3.60
N ASP A 160 -2.04 -3.73 -3.45
CA ASP A 160 -2.79 -3.50 -2.22
C ASP A 160 -4.28 -3.90 -2.35
N LEU A 161 -4.93 -4.15 -1.21
CA LEU A 161 -6.34 -4.54 -1.16
C LEU A 161 -7.09 -4.00 0.06
N ALA A 162 -8.40 -3.81 -0.11
CA ALA A 162 -9.33 -3.46 0.94
C ALA A 162 -10.63 -4.25 0.81
N VAL A 163 -11.22 -4.60 1.95
CA VAL A 163 -12.55 -5.20 2.00
C VAL A 163 -13.60 -4.10 2.15
N HIS A 164 -14.60 -4.10 1.27
CA HIS A 164 -15.72 -3.18 1.37
C HIS A 164 -16.56 -3.49 2.64
N PRO A 165 -16.77 -2.53 3.56
CA PRO A 165 -17.26 -2.81 4.92
C PRO A 165 -18.71 -3.29 4.99
N LYS A 166 -19.48 -3.20 3.90
CA LYS A 166 -20.89 -3.66 3.84
C LYS A 166 -21.08 -4.93 3.02
N THR A 167 -20.40 -5.06 1.88
CA THR A 167 -20.58 -6.22 0.99
C THR A 167 -19.62 -7.36 1.33
N GLY A 168 -18.49 -7.06 1.97
CA GLY A 168 -17.41 -8.03 2.20
C GLY A 168 -16.57 -8.32 0.95
N ASP A 169 -16.84 -7.66 -0.18
CA ASP A 169 -16.06 -7.86 -1.41
C ASP A 169 -14.67 -7.27 -1.28
N ILE A 170 -13.70 -7.90 -1.94
CA ILE A 170 -12.31 -7.45 -1.95
C ILE A 170 -12.11 -6.55 -3.16
N TRP A 171 -11.63 -5.34 -2.92
CA TRP A 171 -11.16 -4.43 -3.96
C TRP A 171 -9.64 -4.41 -3.90
N PHE A 172 -8.98 -4.57 -5.05
CA PHE A 172 -7.53 -4.70 -5.11
C PHE A 172 -6.96 -3.99 -6.34
N THR A 173 -5.70 -3.62 -6.24
CA THR A 173 -4.96 -2.94 -7.30
C THR A 173 -4.03 -3.92 -8.01
N ASP A 174 -3.90 -3.73 -9.33
CA ASP A 174 -3.05 -4.53 -10.21
C ASP A 174 -2.17 -3.60 -11.05
N PRO A 175 -1.19 -2.92 -10.44
CA PRO A 175 -0.37 -1.94 -11.13
C PRO A 175 0.54 -2.55 -12.19
N ARG A 176 1.09 -1.63 -12.98
CA ARG A 176 2.17 -1.88 -13.93
C ARG A 176 3.19 -0.75 -13.86
N MET A 177 4.47 -1.05 -13.73
CA MET A 177 5.54 -0.06 -13.86
C MET A 177 5.58 0.53 -15.28
N LEU A 178 5.48 1.86 -15.38
CA LEU A 178 5.69 2.54 -16.66
C LEU A 178 7.18 2.59 -16.97
N ASP A 179 7.57 2.16 -18.18
CA ASP A 179 8.93 2.37 -18.66
C ASP A 179 9.06 3.80 -19.21
N PRO A 180 9.97 4.63 -18.67
CA PRO A 180 10.12 6.02 -19.06
C PRO A 180 10.64 6.21 -20.50
N TRP A 181 11.19 5.16 -21.11
CA TRP A 181 11.68 5.14 -22.50
C TRP A 181 10.66 4.59 -23.49
N PHE A 182 9.58 3.99 -23.00
CA PHE A 182 8.40 3.61 -23.78
C PHE A 182 7.14 4.24 -23.16
N PRO A 183 7.02 5.58 -23.16
CA PRO A 183 5.78 6.21 -22.70
C PRO A 183 4.61 5.74 -23.57
N PRO A 184 3.41 5.55 -23.01
CA PRO A 184 2.22 5.33 -23.81
C PRO A 184 2.00 6.60 -24.65
N ILE A 185 2.48 6.58 -25.89
CA ILE A 185 2.05 7.52 -26.91
C ILE A 185 0.53 7.35 -26.97
N ALA A 186 -0.23 8.45 -26.95
CA ALA A 186 -1.66 8.40 -27.22
C ALA A 186 -1.88 7.79 -28.62
N ILE A 187 -2.07 6.48 -28.71
CA ILE A 187 -2.33 5.79 -29.98
C ILE A 187 -3.81 5.98 -30.30
N ALA A 188 -4.11 7.11 -30.94
CA ALA A 188 -5.15 7.13 -31.94
C ALA A 188 -4.65 6.29 -33.13
N HIS A 189 -5.23 5.10 -33.31
CA HIS A 189 -5.18 4.29 -34.54
C HIS A 189 -3.80 4.03 -35.17
N VAL A 190 -2.99 3.13 -34.60
CA VAL A 190 -2.03 2.34 -35.41
C VAL A 190 -1.95 0.93 -34.83
N GLU A 191 -1.96 -0.05 -35.74
CA GLU A 191 -2.00 -1.49 -35.50
C GLU A 191 -1.03 -1.96 -34.41
N ALA A 192 -1.63 -2.65 -33.45
CA ALA A 192 -0.99 -3.42 -32.42
C ALA A 192 0.04 -4.39 -33.00
N GLN A 193 1.26 -4.30 -32.51
CA GLN A 193 1.97 -5.54 -32.18
C GLN A 193 3.00 -5.36 -31.07
N TRP A 194 3.71 -4.24 -30.91
CA TRP A 194 4.86 -4.17 -29.97
C TRP A 194 4.86 -2.99 -28.98
N ALA A 195 3.72 -2.31 -28.74
CA ALA A 195 3.67 -1.08 -27.93
C ALA A 195 3.09 -1.23 -26.51
N ASP A 196 2.92 -2.45 -26.00
CA ASP A 196 2.30 -2.71 -24.70
C ASP A 196 3.29 -3.33 -23.72
N ALA A 197 4.50 -2.77 -23.66
CA ALA A 197 5.62 -3.28 -22.90
C ALA A 197 6.03 -2.22 -21.85
N GLY A 198 5.21 -1.96 -20.84
CA GLY A 198 5.65 -1.49 -19.52
C GLY A 198 6.07 -2.66 -18.63
N ALA A 199 7.00 -2.44 -17.70
CA ALA A 199 7.36 -3.45 -16.70
C ALA A 199 6.20 -3.65 -15.73
N ASP A 200 6.16 -4.77 -15.04
CA ASP A 200 5.32 -4.90 -13.85
C ASP A 200 6.24 -4.93 -12.63
N TYR A 201 5.75 -4.55 -11.44
CA TYR A 201 6.56 -4.58 -10.21
C TYR A 201 7.14 -5.97 -9.94
N SER A 202 6.32 -7.00 -10.06
CA SER A 202 6.71 -8.40 -9.90
C SER A 202 7.69 -8.84 -10.97
N TRP A 203 7.48 -8.46 -12.23
CA TRP A 203 8.41 -8.84 -13.31
C TRP A 203 9.76 -8.12 -13.17
N PHE A 204 9.73 -6.81 -12.90
CA PHE A 204 10.91 -5.97 -12.66
C PHE A 204 11.75 -6.49 -11.49
N ASN A 205 11.09 -6.88 -10.39
CA ASN A 205 11.76 -7.40 -9.19
C ASN A 205 12.11 -8.90 -9.27
N GLY A 206 11.82 -9.57 -10.40
CA GLY A 206 12.07 -11.01 -10.56
C GLY A 206 11.21 -11.90 -9.66
N LEU A 207 10.05 -11.39 -9.21
CA LEU A 207 9.07 -12.10 -8.39
C LEU A 207 8.15 -13.00 -9.20
N THR A 208 7.95 -12.70 -10.48
CA THR A 208 7.13 -13.53 -11.38
C THR A 208 7.94 -14.10 -12.54
N ASP A 209 7.65 -15.34 -12.91
CA ASP A 209 8.23 -16.05 -14.06
C ASP A 209 7.46 -15.82 -15.37
N THR A 210 6.37 -15.05 -15.31
CA THR A 210 5.50 -14.78 -16.46
C THR A 210 5.45 -13.27 -16.72
N PRO A 211 5.65 -12.80 -17.96
CA PRO A 211 5.54 -11.38 -18.28
C PRO A 211 4.10 -10.88 -18.11
N PRO A 212 3.90 -9.55 -17.95
CA PRO A 212 2.58 -8.94 -17.82
C PRO A 212 1.65 -9.30 -18.96
N GLN A 213 0.36 -9.51 -18.63
CA GLN A 213 -0.67 -9.91 -19.58
C GLN A 213 -1.87 -8.98 -19.61
N LEU A 214 -1.96 -8.05 -18.65
CA LEU A 214 -3.06 -7.12 -18.47
C LEU A 214 -2.54 -5.67 -18.42
N PRO A 215 -3.36 -4.67 -18.81
CA PRO A 215 -3.07 -3.29 -18.45
C PRO A 215 -3.15 -3.09 -16.94
N ALA A 216 -2.60 -1.98 -16.44
CA ALA A 216 -2.81 -1.58 -15.05
C ALA A 216 -4.29 -1.32 -14.80
N ALA A 217 -4.82 -1.85 -13.70
CA ALA A 217 -6.21 -1.62 -13.32
C ALA A 217 -6.41 -1.84 -11.82
N SER A 218 -7.56 -1.42 -11.32
CA SER A 218 -8.12 -1.84 -10.04
C SER A 218 -9.32 -2.75 -10.31
N TYR A 219 -9.50 -3.76 -9.46
CA TYR A 219 -10.52 -4.79 -9.62
C TYR A 219 -11.31 -4.98 -8.33
N ARG A 220 -12.50 -5.57 -8.47
CA ARG A 220 -13.34 -6.06 -7.38
C ARG A 220 -13.52 -7.56 -7.55
N TYR A 221 -13.20 -8.33 -6.52
CA TYR A 221 -13.53 -9.74 -6.36
C TYR A 221 -14.78 -9.89 -5.50
N ASN A 222 -15.85 -10.41 -6.09
CA ASN A 222 -17.09 -10.72 -5.39
C ASN A 222 -16.90 -11.99 -4.55
N MET A 223 -16.92 -11.84 -3.23
CA MET A 223 -16.64 -12.95 -2.30
C MET A 223 -17.71 -14.06 -2.34
N SER A 224 -18.93 -13.75 -2.78
CA SER A 224 -20.03 -14.71 -2.84
C SER A 224 -20.09 -15.50 -4.14
N SER A 225 -19.74 -14.88 -5.28
CA SER A 225 -19.87 -15.48 -6.60
C SER A 225 -18.53 -15.86 -7.25
N GLY A 226 -17.41 -15.37 -6.71
CA GLY A 226 -16.07 -15.51 -7.30
C GLY A 226 -15.86 -14.66 -8.57
N ALA A 227 -16.77 -13.74 -8.88
CA ALA A 227 -16.65 -12.90 -10.08
C ALA A 227 -15.62 -11.78 -9.85
N VAL A 228 -14.80 -11.51 -10.88
CA VAL A 228 -13.89 -10.36 -10.90
C VAL A 228 -14.40 -9.33 -11.89
N THR A 229 -14.49 -8.07 -11.47
CA THR A 229 -14.90 -6.94 -12.33
C THR A 229 -13.91 -5.80 -12.22
N VAL A 230 -13.67 -5.09 -13.32
CA VAL A 230 -12.84 -3.87 -13.33
C VAL A 230 -13.55 -2.76 -12.53
N VAL A 231 -12.79 -2.04 -11.72
CA VAL A 231 -13.20 -0.88 -10.93
C VAL A 231 -12.76 0.42 -11.60
N ASP A 232 -11.48 0.50 -11.98
CA ASP A 232 -10.87 1.62 -12.68
C ASP A 232 -9.68 1.11 -13.49
N ASP A 233 -9.54 1.56 -14.73
CA ASP A 233 -8.43 1.22 -15.65
C ASP A 233 -7.67 2.47 -16.11
N SER A 234 -7.79 3.57 -15.36
CA SER A 234 -7.32 4.90 -15.78
C SER A 234 -6.13 5.42 -14.97
N LEU A 235 -5.79 4.77 -13.85
CA LEU A 235 -4.58 5.06 -13.07
C LEU A 235 -3.34 4.40 -13.69
N GLY A 236 -2.18 5.07 -13.58
CA GLY A 236 -0.94 4.56 -14.15
C GLY A 236 -0.36 3.39 -13.34
N GLN A 237 -0.21 3.59 -12.03
CA GLN A 237 0.25 2.59 -11.07
C GLN A 237 -0.68 2.63 -9.84
N PRO A 238 -1.90 2.08 -9.93
CA PRO A 238 -2.79 1.97 -8.78
C PRO A 238 -2.10 1.14 -7.67
N ASN A 239 -2.03 1.65 -6.45
CA ASN A 239 -1.26 1.03 -5.38
C ASN A 239 -2.15 0.88 -4.12
N GLY A 240 -1.93 1.66 -3.06
CA GLY A 240 -2.75 1.67 -1.86
C GLY A 240 -4.24 1.92 -2.14
N VAL A 241 -5.10 1.11 -1.52
CA VAL A 241 -6.56 1.21 -1.61
C VAL A 241 -7.21 1.11 -0.24
N ALA A 242 -8.16 2.00 0.06
CA ALA A 242 -8.94 1.92 1.31
C ALA A 242 -10.31 2.58 1.19
N PHE A 243 -11.26 2.12 2.00
CA PHE A 243 -12.58 2.73 2.13
C PHE A 243 -12.64 3.68 3.33
N ASN A 244 -13.50 4.70 3.24
CA ASN A 244 -13.98 5.38 4.44
C ASN A 244 -14.80 4.41 5.32
N PRO A 245 -15.00 4.73 6.62
CA PRO A 245 -15.71 3.84 7.55
C PRO A 245 -17.11 3.41 7.07
N GLU A 246 -17.81 4.26 6.33
CA GLU A 246 -19.14 4.00 5.82
C GLU A 246 -19.17 3.18 4.51
N GLY A 247 -18.01 2.97 3.86
CA GLY A 247 -17.89 2.30 2.56
C GLY A 247 -18.45 3.08 1.38
N THR A 248 -18.71 4.37 1.54
CA THR A 248 -19.31 5.23 0.50
C THR A 248 -18.28 5.90 -0.39
N ILE A 249 -17.01 5.91 0.01
CA ILE A 249 -15.89 6.44 -0.75
C ILE A 249 -14.76 5.41 -0.71
N VAL A 250 -14.18 5.12 -1.88
CA VAL A 250 -12.91 4.40 -1.99
C VAL A 250 -11.82 5.38 -2.42
N TYR A 251 -10.67 5.27 -1.78
CA TYR A 251 -9.47 6.02 -2.11
C TYR A 251 -8.46 5.07 -2.75
N ILE A 252 -7.84 5.51 -3.84
CA ILE A 252 -6.78 4.75 -4.53
C ILE A 252 -5.61 5.70 -4.81
N SER A 253 -4.40 5.31 -4.41
CA SER A 253 -3.17 6.03 -4.72
C SER A 253 -2.64 5.65 -6.11
N ASP A 254 -2.03 6.61 -6.80
CA ASP A 254 -1.34 6.41 -8.08
C ASP A 254 0.16 6.71 -7.92
N SER A 255 0.97 5.66 -7.97
CA SER A 255 2.41 5.66 -7.72
C SER A 255 3.28 5.99 -8.94
N VAL A 256 2.67 6.36 -10.06
CA VAL A 256 3.31 6.49 -11.38
C VAL A 256 4.46 7.52 -11.47
N GLY A 257 4.62 8.35 -10.43
CA GLY A 257 5.76 9.25 -10.27
C GLY A 257 7.10 8.53 -10.19
N ALA A 258 7.08 7.24 -9.83
CA ALA A 258 8.19 6.32 -9.89
C ALA A 258 8.04 5.39 -11.11
N SER A 259 9.18 4.99 -11.68
CA SER A 259 9.23 4.18 -12.90
C SER A 259 10.28 3.09 -12.82
N GLY A 260 10.19 2.10 -13.70
CA GLY A 260 11.16 1.00 -13.79
C GLY A 260 11.22 0.45 -15.22
N PRO A 261 12.35 -0.16 -15.63
CA PRO A 261 12.52 -0.70 -16.97
C PRO A 261 11.64 -1.94 -17.22
N VAL A 262 11.10 -2.07 -18.44
CA VAL A 262 10.24 -3.20 -18.86
C VAL A 262 10.83 -4.57 -18.54
N ASP A 263 12.08 -4.74 -18.96
CA ASP A 263 12.84 -5.96 -18.81
C ASP A 263 14.10 -5.58 -18.02
N PRO A 264 14.32 -6.18 -16.84
CA PRO A 264 15.52 -5.96 -16.05
C PRO A 264 16.82 -6.13 -16.86
N LYS A 265 16.80 -6.94 -17.93
CA LYS A 265 17.93 -7.17 -18.83
C LYS A 265 18.29 -5.97 -19.71
N TYR A 266 17.31 -5.12 -20.06
CA TYR A 266 17.48 -4.05 -21.07
C TYR A 266 17.32 -2.64 -20.47
N GLY A 267 17.30 -2.51 -19.14
CA GLY A 267 17.03 -1.27 -18.41
C GLY A 267 18.23 -0.58 -17.73
N HIS A 268 17.95 0.58 -17.11
CA HIS A 268 18.85 1.21 -16.15
C HIS A 268 18.52 0.74 -14.73
N GLY A 269 19.53 0.52 -13.89
CA GLY A 269 19.30 0.12 -12.50
C GLY A 269 18.67 1.24 -11.67
N GLY A 270 17.72 0.87 -10.79
CA GLY A 270 17.04 1.76 -9.85
C GLY A 270 15.64 2.15 -10.30
N THR A 271 15.00 3.00 -9.49
CA THR A 271 13.62 3.48 -9.68
C THR A 271 13.64 5.00 -9.93
N PRO A 272 13.74 5.48 -11.19
CA PRO A 272 13.74 6.91 -11.47
C PRO A 272 12.45 7.57 -10.97
N PHE A 273 12.60 8.76 -10.39
CA PHE A 273 11.51 9.57 -9.87
C PHE A 273 11.38 10.86 -10.64
N ASN A 274 10.17 11.15 -11.13
CA ASN A 274 9.85 12.37 -11.85
C ASN A 274 8.81 13.20 -11.07
N THR A 275 9.28 14.31 -10.49
CA THR A 275 8.44 15.25 -9.72
C THR A 275 7.38 15.96 -10.55
N THR A 276 7.38 15.83 -11.88
CA THR A 276 6.34 16.37 -12.76
C THR A 276 5.25 15.37 -13.13
N HIS A 277 5.41 14.09 -12.77
CA HIS A 277 4.39 13.05 -12.98
C HIS A 277 3.33 13.04 -11.86
N HIS A 278 2.22 12.34 -12.12
CA HIS A 278 1.21 12.09 -11.11
C HIS A 278 1.80 11.27 -9.95
N ARG A 279 1.34 11.59 -8.75
CA ARG A 279 1.68 10.93 -7.47
C ARG A 279 0.53 11.22 -6.52
N THR A 280 -0.64 10.82 -6.96
CA THR A 280 -1.90 11.45 -6.57
C THR A 280 -2.78 10.42 -5.89
N ILE A 281 -3.41 10.80 -4.78
CA ILE A 281 -4.52 10.04 -4.19
C ILE A 281 -5.81 10.53 -4.84
N TYR A 282 -6.60 9.59 -5.34
CA TYR A 282 -7.91 9.83 -5.92
C TYR A 282 -9.00 9.28 -5.00
N ALA A 283 -10.12 10.00 -4.93
CA ALA A 283 -11.35 9.54 -4.31
C ALA A 283 -12.37 9.16 -5.38
N PHE A 284 -13.17 8.14 -5.11
CA PHE A 284 -14.29 7.71 -5.93
C PHE A 284 -15.51 7.52 -5.02
N ASP A 285 -16.67 7.95 -5.49
CA ASP A 285 -17.92 7.60 -4.84
C ASP A 285 -18.23 6.13 -5.12
N VAL A 286 -18.73 5.42 -4.11
CA VAL A 286 -19.12 4.02 -4.21
C VAL A 286 -20.65 3.95 -4.34
N SER A 287 -21.15 3.11 -5.25
CA SER A 287 -22.59 2.90 -5.44
C SER A 287 -23.25 2.39 -4.16
N GLU A 288 -24.56 2.64 -4.01
CA GLU A 288 -25.31 2.25 -2.80
C GLU A 288 -25.23 0.75 -2.52
N ASP A 289 -25.17 -0.07 -3.57
CA ASP A 289 -25.00 -1.52 -3.49
C ASP A 289 -23.54 -1.98 -3.26
N GLY A 290 -22.58 -1.06 -3.20
CA GLY A 290 -21.17 -1.34 -2.92
C GLY A 290 -20.39 -1.95 -4.10
N THR A 291 -20.91 -1.85 -5.33
CA THR A 291 -20.40 -2.62 -6.46
C THR A 291 -19.61 -1.83 -7.51
N GLN A 292 -19.80 -0.51 -7.58
CA GLN A 292 -19.20 0.36 -8.58
C GLN A 292 -18.52 1.56 -7.92
N ALA A 293 -17.45 2.04 -8.56
CA ALA A 293 -16.82 3.32 -8.25
C ALA A 293 -17.03 4.31 -9.39
N PHE A 294 -17.32 5.57 -9.07
CA PHE A 294 -17.53 6.63 -10.04
C PHE A 294 -17.13 7.99 -9.45
N ASN A 295 -17.25 9.07 -10.24
CA ASN A 295 -16.86 10.43 -9.83
C ASN A 295 -15.41 10.54 -9.33
N LYS A 296 -14.47 9.94 -10.08
CA LYS A 296 -13.03 10.05 -9.81
C LYS A 296 -12.62 11.51 -9.65
N ARG A 297 -11.96 11.83 -8.54
CA ARG A 297 -11.44 13.17 -8.26
C ARG A 297 -10.10 13.11 -7.55
N PRO A 298 -9.09 13.91 -7.96
CA PRO A 298 -7.86 14.02 -7.20
C PRO A 298 -8.13 14.76 -5.89
N ILE A 299 -7.59 14.26 -4.78
CA ILE A 299 -7.72 14.91 -3.47
C ILE A 299 -6.37 15.34 -2.91
N TYR A 300 -5.28 14.66 -3.27
CA TYR A 300 -3.96 14.98 -2.75
C TYR A 300 -2.87 14.62 -3.74
N LEU A 301 -1.93 15.54 -3.96
CA LEU A 301 -0.68 15.29 -4.68
C LEU A 301 0.42 15.15 -3.64
N ALA A 302 1.05 13.98 -3.56
CA ALA A 302 2.06 13.70 -2.55
C ALA A 302 3.20 14.74 -2.59
N ALA A 303 3.47 15.36 -1.44
CA ALA A 303 4.51 16.39 -1.33
C ALA A 303 5.92 15.81 -1.32
N GLY A 304 6.08 14.59 -0.79
CA GLY A 304 7.35 13.87 -0.70
C GLY A 304 7.66 13.09 -1.98
N PHE A 305 7.58 11.76 -1.88
CA PHE A 305 7.84 10.82 -2.96
C PHE A 305 6.53 10.41 -3.66
N ILE A 306 6.29 9.11 -3.85
CA ILE A 306 5.03 8.56 -4.37
C ILE A 306 4.15 8.07 -3.20
N PRO A 307 2.81 8.17 -3.31
CA PRO A 307 1.90 7.57 -2.35
C PRO A 307 1.83 6.04 -2.54
N ASP A 308 2.40 5.29 -1.61
CA ASP A 308 2.42 3.82 -1.62
C ASP A 308 1.19 3.28 -0.84
N GLY A 309 1.42 2.50 0.23
CA GLY A 309 0.35 2.01 1.11
C GLY A 309 -0.54 3.13 1.67
N LEU A 310 -1.85 2.89 1.63
CA LEU A 310 -2.90 3.86 2.00
C LEU A 310 -3.90 3.22 2.97
N LYS A 311 -4.27 3.94 4.03
CA LYS A 311 -5.35 3.51 4.94
C LYS A 311 -6.16 4.70 5.44
N VAL A 312 -7.37 4.45 5.91
CA VAL A 312 -8.26 5.48 6.48
C VAL A 312 -8.48 5.19 7.97
N ALA A 313 -8.37 6.22 8.81
CA ALA A 313 -8.62 6.14 10.25
C ALA A 313 -10.12 6.09 10.58
N ALA A 314 -10.47 5.75 11.82
CA ALA A 314 -11.86 5.64 12.27
C ALA A 314 -12.66 6.94 12.17
N ASN A 315 -11.99 8.10 12.24
CA ASN A 315 -12.61 9.42 12.08
C ASN A 315 -12.64 9.92 10.63
N GLY A 316 -12.20 9.10 9.66
CA GLY A 316 -12.15 9.44 8.24
C GLY A 316 -10.86 10.13 7.77
N CYS A 317 -9.88 10.39 8.64
CA CYS A 317 -8.57 10.88 8.18
C CYS A 317 -7.91 9.86 7.25
N ILE A 318 -7.28 10.33 6.18
CA ILE A 318 -6.62 9.50 5.17
C ILE A 318 -5.12 9.53 5.45
N LEU A 319 -4.48 8.37 5.47
CA LEU A 319 -3.06 8.23 5.69
C LEU A 319 -2.44 7.56 4.47
N SER A 320 -1.26 8.03 4.05
CA SER A 320 -0.50 7.39 2.98
C SER A 320 0.99 7.43 3.27
N ALA A 321 1.68 6.31 3.04
CA ALA A 321 3.14 6.30 2.98
C ALA A 321 3.57 7.10 1.76
N VAL A 322 4.51 8.05 1.92
CA VAL A 322 4.88 9.01 0.86
C VAL A 322 6.40 9.13 0.71
N GLY A 323 7.10 8.01 0.88
CA GLY A 323 8.56 7.95 0.93
C GLY A 323 9.06 7.90 2.37
N ARG A 324 9.76 8.94 2.84
CA ARG A 324 10.38 8.96 4.18
C ARG A 324 9.38 9.36 5.29
N GLY A 325 8.20 8.76 5.28
CA GLY A 325 7.16 9.10 6.23
C GLY A 325 5.75 8.77 5.78
N ILE A 326 4.80 9.20 6.61
CA ILE A 326 3.35 9.11 6.35
C ILE A 326 2.76 10.51 6.42
N ASP A 327 1.98 10.87 5.40
CA ASP A 327 1.13 12.05 5.43
C ASP A 327 -0.25 11.69 5.97
N VAL A 328 -0.80 12.56 6.83
CA VAL A 328 -2.14 12.46 7.40
C VAL A 328 -2.99 13.61 6.86
N LEU A 329 -4.08 13.27 6.19
CA LEU A 329 -4.97 14.18 5.49
C LEU A 329 -6.36 14.15 6.13
N ASP A 330 -7.09 15.27 6.03
CA ASP A 330 -8.54 15.24 6.23
C ASP A 330 -9.27 14.61 5.03
N PRO A 331 -10.58 14.31 5.14
CA PRO A 331 -11.35 13.70 4.04
C PRO A 331 -11.43 14.54 2.76
N LEU A 332 -11.09 15.83 2.81
CA LEU A 332 -11.04 16.72 1.65
C LEU A 332 -9.65 16.75 0.99
N GLY A 333 -8.66 16.07 1.58
CA GLY A 333 -7.29 16.01 1.09
C GLY A 333 -6.37 17.10 1.64
N GLN A 334 -6.78 17.84 2.67
CA GLN A 334 -5.90 18.81 3.32
C GLN A 334 -4.87 18.09 4.19
N LEU A 335 -3.59 18.37 3.96
CA LEU A 335 -2.49 17.87 4.80
C LEU A 335 -2.57 18.48 6.22
N LEU A 336 -2.69 17.60 7.22
CA LEU A 336 -2.79 17.97 8.63
C LEU A 336 -1.43 17.84 9.33
N LEU A 337 -0.76 16.70 9.15
CA LEU A 337 0.58 16.44 9.67
C LEU A 337 1.31 15.38 8.84
N THR A 338 2.63 15.32 9.01
CA THR A 338 3.51 14.26 8.48
C THR A 338 4.28 13.62 9.63
N ILE A 339 4.30 12.28 9.68
CA ILE A 339 5.27 11.51 10.47
C ILE A 339 6.53 11.32 9.64
N GLN A 340 7.71 11.68 10.13
CA GLN A 340 8.97 11.49 9.43
C GLN A 340 9.70 10.23 9.90
N THR A 341 10.40 9.59 8.95
CA THR A 341 11.25 8.43 9.22
C THR A 341 12.64 8.58 8.59
N ASN A 342 13.60 7.81 9.10
CA ASN A 342 14.93 7.74 8.51
C ASN A 342 15.08 6.71 7.38
N TYR A 343 14.02 5.95 7.08
CA TYR A 343 13.89 4.96 6.00
C TYR A 343 12.65 5.24 5.13
N THR A 344 12.57 4.62 3.96
CA THR A 344 11.37 4.68 3.12
C THR A 344 10.28 3.79 3.69
N VAL A 345 9.16 4.37 4.11
CA VAL A 345 7.95 3.66 4.51
C VAL A 345 7.22 3.21 3.25
N GLN A 346 6.87 1.93 3.23
CA GLN A 346 6.09 1.31 2.16
C GLN A 346 4.64 1.17 2.61
N ASN A 347 4.43 0.69 3.84
CA ASN A 347 3.09 0.50 4.38
C ASN A 347 3.08 0.62 5.92
N PHE A 348 1.91 0.50 6.51
CA PHE A 348 1.68 0.67 7.95
C PHE A 348 0.38 0.00 8.42
N ALA A 349 0.23 -0.25 9.72
CA ALA A 349 -1.02 -0.75 10.31
C ALA A 349 -1.21 -0.29 11.76
N TRP A 350 -2.47 -0.11 12.18
CA TRP A 350 -2.81 0.11 13.59
C TRP A 350 -2.88 -1.20 14.36
N THR A 351 -2.50 -1.14 15.63
CA THR A 351 -2.48 -2.26 16.57
C THR A 351 -2.95 -1.81 17.95
N GLY A 352 -3.11 -2.78 18.85
CA GLY A 352 -3.50 -2.54 20.24
C GLY A 352 -5.02 -2.46 20.42
N PRO A 353 -5.49 -2.53 21.68
CA PRO A 353 -6.91 -2.68 21.99
C PRO A 353 -7.76 -1.49 21.54
N GLU A 354 -7.19 -0.29 21.46
CA GLU A 354 -7.85 0.92 20.96
C GLU A 354 -7.50 1.26 19.50
N LEU A 355 -6.66 0.44 18.85
CA LEU A 355 -6.10 0.71 17.52
C LEU A 355 -5.42 2.09 17.43
N LYS A 356 -4.74 2.52 18.51
CA LYS A 356 -4.03 3.81 18.60
C LYS A 356 -2.51 3.70 18.48
N THR A 357 -1.97 2.50 18.38
CA THR A 357 -0.54 2.30 18.13
C THR A 357 -0.32 2.01 16.65
N LEU A 358 0.34 2.92 15.94
CA LEU A 358 0.64 2.77 14.51
C LEU A 358 2.03 2.12 14.32
N TRP A 359 2.11 1.09 13.51
CA TRP A 359 3.37 0.50 13.07
C TRP A 359 3.64 0.85 11.61
N LEU A 360 4.86 1.28 11.31
CA LEU A 360 5.32 1.66 9.97
C LEU A 360 6.46 0.73 9.56
N MET A 361 6.50 0.31 8.30
CA MET A 361 7.54 -0.60 7.80
C MET A 361 7.91 -0.25 6.37
N GLY A 362 9.15 -0.60 6.02
CA GLY A 362 9.65 -0.48 4.67
C GLY A 362 11.13 -0.80 4.59
N SER A 363 11.84 -0.18 3.65
CA SER A 363 13.22 -0.53 3.35
C SER A 363 14.19 -0.05 4.44
N GLY A 364 14.64 -0.99 5.27
CA GLY A 364 15.64 -0.76 6.30
C GLY A 364 15.09 -0.42 7.69
N GLY A 365 13.77 -0.47 7.92
CA GLY A 365 13.23 -0.18 9.24
C GLY A 365 11.78 -0.59 9.49
N ILE A 366 11.50 -0.83 10.77
CA ILE A 366 10.15 -0.91 11.34
C ILE A 366 10.11 0.05 12.54
N SER A 367 9.12 0.94 12.56
CA SER A 367 8.89 1.90 13.64
C SER A 367 7.50 1.77 14.23
N LYS A 368 7.33 2.34 15.41
CA LYS A 368 6.07 2.44 16.15
C LYS A 368 5.80 3.90 16.49
N VAL A 369 4.55 4.31 16.41
CA VAL A 369 4.04 5.63 16.82
C VAL A 369 2.88 5.45 17.78
N GLU A 370 2.93 6.17 18.89
CA GLU A 370 1.81 6.33 19.82
C GLU A 370 1.19 7.72 19.62
N TRP A 371 -0.13 7.77 19.48
CA TRP A 371 -0.92 8.98 19.23
C TRP A 371 -2.41 8.75 19.57
N GLU A 372 -3.28 9.70 19.27
CA GLU A 372 -4.73 9.59 19.56
C GLU A 372 -5.58 9.16 18.35
N LEU A 373 -4.99 9.08 17.15
CA LEU A 373 -5.71 8.74 15.93
C LEU A 373 -5.91 7.22 15.79
N ALA A 374 -7.12 6.78 16.13
CA ALA A 374 -7.50 5.37 16.05
C ALA A 374 -7.74 4.88 14.61
N GLY A 375 -7.24 3.68 14.31
CA GLY A 375 -7.55 2.95 13.08
C GLY A 375 -8.98 2.42 13.03
N GLN A 376 -9.44 2.05 11.83
CA GLN A 376 -10.74 1.40 11.66
C GLN A 376 -10.75 -0.02 12.25
N ARG A 377 -11.84 -0.38 12.94
CA ARG A 377 -12.15 -1.79 13.19
C ARG A 377 -12.75 -2.39 11.93
N LEU A 378 -11.93 -3.13 11.21
CA LEU A 378 -12.36 -3.90 10.05
C LEU A 378 -13.24 -5.05 10.56
N LYS A 379 -14.45 -5.18 10.00
CA LYS A 379 -15.45 -6.16 10.43
C LYS A 379 -15.16 -7.55 9.90
#